data_AF-A0A816C1D8-F1
#
_entry.id   AF-A0A816C1D8-F1
#
_cell.length_a   1.000
_cell.length_b   1.000
_cell.length_c   1.000
_cell.angle_alpha   90.00
_cell.angle_beta   90.00
_cell.angle_gamma   90.00
#
_symmetry.space_group_name_H-M   'P 1'
#
loop_
_entity.id
_entity.type
_entity.pdbx_description
1 polymer ?
#
loop_
_entity_poly.entity_id
_entity_poly.type
_entity_poly.pdbx_seq_one_letter_code
_entity_poly.pdbx_strand_id
1 'polypeptide(L)' 'MSNIPTKKQPFKVADLNLAEWGRKEITLAEYEMPGLMQLRRNYGP' A
#
# COMPACT_ATOMS: atom_id res chain seq x y z
N MET A 1 -4.23 -24.81 -12.18
CA MET A 1 -3.80 -23.76 -11.23
C MET A 1 -2.43 -23.27 -11.66
N SER A 2 -2.39 -22.17 -12.41
CA SER A 2 -1.17 -21.62 -13.00
C SER A 2 -0.32 -20.93 -11.93
N ASN A 3 0.87 -21.46 -11.70
CA ASN A 3 1.85 -20.91 -10.77
C ASN A 3 2.60 -19.76 -11.47
N ILE A 4 2.05 -18.54 -11.41
CA ILE A 4 2.69 -17.33 -11.96
C ILE A 4 3.80 -16.91 -10.98
N PRO A 5 5.08 -16.86 -11.41
CA PRO A 5 6.16 -16.40 -10.54
C PRO A 5 5.98 -14.91 -10.25
N THR A 6 5.53 -14.57 -9.04
CA THR A 6 5.43 -13.19 -8.57
C THR A 6 6.83 -12.63 -8.35
N LYS A 7 7.33 -11.85 -9.32
CA LYS A 7 8.59 -11.10 -9.19
C LYS A 7 8.40 -9.99 -8.15
N LYS A 8 8.90 -10.20 -6.93
CA LYS A 8 8.95 -9.17 -5.89
C LYS A 8 9.94 -8.08 -6.31
N GLN A 9 9.54 -6.81 -6.19
CA GLN A 9 10.45 -5.69 -6.38
C GLN A 9 11.51 -5.68 -5.28
N PRO A 10 12.77 -5.28 -5.56
CA PRO A 10 13.79 -5.17 -4.54
C PRO A 10 13.45 -4.04 -3.56
N PHE A 11 13.66 -4.27 -2.27
CA PHE A 11 13.47 -3.28 -1.20
C PHE A 11 14.54 -3.48 -0.11
N LYS A 12 14.81 -2.44 0.68
CA LYS A 12 15.65 -2.49 1.88
C LYS A 12 14.93 -1.78 3.01
N VAL A 13 14.36 -2.56 3.92
CA VAL A 13 13.59 -2.08 5.07
C VAL A 13 14.13 -2.70 6.36
N ALA A 14 13.79 -2.10 7.51
CA ALA A 14 14.26 -2.58 8.81
C ALA A 14 13.63 -3.94 9.19
N ASP A 15 12.30 -4.09 9.03
CA ASP A 15 11.58 -5.34 9.30
C ASP A 15 10.34 -5.44 8.39
N LEU A 16 10.16 -6.60 7.76
CA LEU A 16 9.00 -6.91 6.93
C LEU A 16 7.77 -7.35 7.73
N ASN A 17 7.94 -7.85 8.95
CA ASN A 17 6.82 -8.31 9.78
C ASN A 17 5.90 -7.16 10.19
N LEU A 18 6.40 -5.92 10.15
CA LEU A 18 5.62 -4.70 10.43
C LEU A 18 4.70 -4.29 9.27
N ALA A 19 4.70 -5.00 8.14
CA ALA A 19 3.90 -4.64 6.97
C ALA A 19 2.38 -4.64 7.26
N GLU A 20 1.89 -5.60 8.04
CA GLU A 20 0.47 -5.66 8.38
C GLU A 20 0.04 -4.46 9.25
N TRP A 21 0.84 -4.14 10.27
CA TRP A 21 0.58 -3.00 11.14
C TRP A 21 0.66 -1.69 10.36
N GLY A 22 1.73 -1.50 9.57
CA GLY A 22 1.88 -0.32 8.73
C GLY A 22 0.71 -0.11 7.77
N ARG A 23 0.11 -1.19 7.24
CA ARG A 23 -1.08 -1.08 6.39
C ARG A 23 -2.30 -0.57 7.15
N LYS A 24 -2.51 -1.00 8.40
CA LYS A 24 -3.61 -0.53 9.25
C LYS A 24 -3.49 0.97 9.53
N GLU A 25 -2.30 1.42 9.87
CA GLU A 25 -2.01 2.85 10.10
C GLU A 25 -2.22 3.68 8.83
N ILE A 26 -1.77 3.19 7.66
CA ILE A 26 -2.01 3.87 6.38
C ILE A 26 -3.52 4.01 6.11
N THR A 27 -4.31 2.96 6.35
CA THR A 27 -5.77 3.04 6.17
C THR A 27 -6.41 4.05 7.11
N LEU A 28 -5.95 4.14 8.36
CA LEU A 28 -6.43 5.16 9.28
C LEU A 28 -6.07 6.58 8.77
N ALA A 29 -4.84 6.78 8.32
CA ALA A 29 -4.37 8.05 7.78
C ALA A 29 -5.13 8.48 6.51
N GLU A 30 -5.61 7.55 5.69
CA GLU A 30 -6.42 7.87 4.50
C GLU A 30 -7.74 8.60 4.86
N TYR A 31 -8.34 8.30 6.02
CA TYR A 31 -9.55 9.00 6.49
C TYR A 31 -9.27 10.47 6.85
N GLU A 32 -8.07 10.74 7.38
CA GLU A 32 -7.62 12.10 7.74
C GLU A 32 -7.09 12.89 6.53
N MET A 33 -6.93 12.26 5.37
CA MET A 33 -6.35 12.86 4.16
C MET A 33 -7.34 12.86 2.98
N PRO A 34 -8.51 13.53 3.10
CA PRO A 34 -9.55 13.47 2.08
C PRO A 34 -9.11 14.01 0.72
N GLY A 35 -8.22 15.01 0.69
CA GLY A 35 -7.70 15.59 -0.55
C GLY A 35 -6.87 14.60 -1.39
N LEU A 36 -5.98 13.82 -0.76
CA LEU A 36 -5.21 12.79 -1.48
C LEU A 36 -6.13 11.68 -2.01
N MET A 37 -7.14 11.30 -1.23
CA MET A 37 -8.10 10.29 -1.66
C MET A 37 -8.97 10.78 -2.82
N GLN A 38 -9.30 12.08 -2.87
CA GLN A 38 -9.97 12.68 -4.01
C GLN A 38 -9.08 12.71 -5.26
N LEU A 39 -7.79 13.05 -5.13
CA LEU A 39 -6.85 13.00 -6.25
C LEU A 39 -6.73 11.59 -6.83
N ARG A 40 -6.60 10.57 -5.97
CA ARG A 40 -6.59 9.16 -6.41
C ARG A 40 -7.86 8.80 -7.18
N ARG A 41 -9.03 9.23 -6.71
CA ARG A 41 -10.32 8.96 -7.38
C ARG A 41 -10.43 9.66 -8.74
N ASN A 42 -9.91 10.88 -8.87
CA ASN A 42 -10.05 11.67 -10.08
C ASN A 42 -9.02 11.33 -11.17
N TYR A 43 -7.82 10.89 -10.77
CA TYR A 43 -6.67 10.75 -11.67
C TYR A 43 -6.01 9.36 -11.65
N GLY A 44 -6.56 8.39 -10.91
CA GLY A 44 -6.11 7.00 -10.94
C GLY A 44 -6.99 6.04 -11.76
N PRO A 45 -7.20 6.24 -13.08
CA PRO A 45 -7.40 5.13 -14.01
C PRO A 45 -6.13 4.29 -14.18
#